data_AF-A0A4Q4WFG6-F1
#
_entry.id   AF-A0A4Q4WFG6-F1
#
_cell.length_a   1.000
_cell.length_b   1.000
_cell.length_c   1.000
_cell.angle_alpha   90.00
_cell.angle_beta   90.00
_cell.angle_gamma   90.00
#
_symmetry.space_group_name_H-M   'P 1'
#
loop_
_entity.id
_entity.type
_entity.pdbx_description
1 polymer ?
#
loop_
_entity_poly.entity_id
_entity_poly.type
_entity_poly.pdbx_seq_one_letter_code
_entity_poly.pdbx_strand_id
1 'polypeptide(L)'
;MYKKILVAVDGSETSKLALAEAVRLAKAFQSTVRAVYIVDSPAMLFDVGYYDPTELRKSFIEAGTALLADTAATLTSAGLQQETVLVETQSVGEDVAGALQAEAVRSGADVRG
;
A
#
# COMPACT_ATOMS: atom_id res chain seq x y z
N MET A 1 -20.14 9.74 -5.18
CA MET A 1 -19.27 9.59 -6.37
C MET A 1 -17.86 9.46 -5.83
N TYR A 2 -17.17 8.36 -6.12
CA TYR A 2 -15.88 8.03 -5.51
C TYR A 2 -14.81 9.03 -5.97
N LYS A 3 -14.34 9.89 -5.07
CA LYS A 3 -13.29 10.88 -5.41
C LYS A 3 -11.89 10.27 -5.29
N LYS A 4 -11.72 9.32 -4.37
CA LYS A 4 -10.45 8.64 -4.09
C LYS A 4 -10.68 7.14 -3.89
N ILE A 5 -9.87 6.33 -4.57
CA ILE A 5 -9.85 4.87 -4.46
C ILE A 5 -8.55 4.48 -3.76
N LEU A 6 -8.63 3.76 -2.65
CA LEU A 6 -7.48 3.22 -1.94
C LEU A 6 -7.24 1.77 -2.37
N VAL A 7 -5.99 1.41 -2.63
CA VAL A 7 -5.61 0.02 -2.95
C VAL A 7 -4.34 -0.37 -2.20
N ALA A 8 -4.37 -1.53 -1.55
CA ALA A 8 -3.18 -2.11 -0.94
C ALA A 8 -2.34 -2.84 -2.00
N VAL A 9 -1.04 -2.58 -2.04
CA VAL A 9 -0.09 -3.25 -2.90
C VAL A 9 0.97 -3.94 -2.06
N ASP A 10 1.16 -5.24 -2.26
CA ASP A 10 2.18 -6.03 -1.58
C ASP A 10 3.03 -6.87 -2.57
N GLY A 11 2.69 -6.81 -3.86
CA GLY A 11 3.36 -7.52 -4.94
C GLY A 11 2.76 -8.90 -5.24
N SER A 12 1.82 -9.37 -4.41
CA SER A 12 1.07 -10.60 -4.65
C SER A 12 0.19 -10.48 -5.90
N GLU A 13 -0.15 -11.63 -6.49
CA GLU A 13 -1.10 -11.68 -7.61
C GLU A 13 -2.47 -11.09 -7.24
N THR A 14 -2.91 -11.30 -5.99
CA THR A 14 -4.16 -10.72 -5.47
C THR A 14 -4.11 -9.20 -5.47
N SER A 15 -3.01 -8.59 -5.00
CA SER A 15 -2.88 -7.13 -5.00
C SER A 15 -2.81 -6.54 -6.41
N LYS A 16 -2.22 -7.26 -7.38
CA LYS A 16 -2.22 -6.85 -8.79
C LYS A 16 -3.62 -6.85 -9.38
N LEU A 17 -4.45 -7.85 -9.05
CA LEU A 17 -5.85 -7.90 -9.47
C LEU A 17 -6.65 -6.74 -8.84
N ALA A 18 -6.42 -6.45 -7.56
CA ALA A 18 -7.05 -5.31 -6.88
C ALA A 18 -6.66 -3.97 -7.54
N LEU A 19 -5.38 -3.79 -7.89
CA LEU A 19 -4.90 -2.61 -8.61
C LEU A 19 -5.55 -2.49 -10.00
N ALA A 20 -5.68 -3.58 -10.74
CA ALA A 20 -6.32 -3.57 -12.05
C ALA A 20 -7.79 -3.14 -11.96
N GLU A 21 -8.51 -3.60 -10.94
CA GLU A 21 -9.90 -3.19 -10.69
C GLU A 21 -9.99 -1.73 -10.24
N ALA A 22 -9.08 -1.27 -9.36
CA ALA A 22 -8.98 0.13 -8.96
C ALA A 22 -8.75 1.04 -10.17
N VAL A 23 -7.89 0.64 -11.12
CA VAL A 23 -7.67 1.36 -12.39
C VAL A 23 -8.95 1.44 -13.21
N ARG A 24 -9.68 0.32 -13.34
CA ARG A 24 -10.94 0.25 -14.10
C ARG A 24 -11.98 1.22 -13.52
N LEU A 25 -12.14 1.21 -12.20
CA LEU A 25 -13.07 2.10 -11.49
C LEU A 25 -12.62 3.57 -11.58
N ALA A 26 -11.33 3.85 -11.38
CA ALA A 26 -10.79 5.21 -11.44
C ALA A 26 -10.99 5.84 -12.83
N LYS A 27 -10.82 5.07 -13.90
CA LYS A 27 -11.11 5.54 -15.27
C LYS A 27 -12.58 5.85 -15.48
N ALA A 28 -13.48 5.01 -14.96
CA ALA A 28 -14.91 5.20 -15.11
C ALA A 28 -15.43 6.43 -14.36
N PHE A 29 -14.82 6.76 -13.21
CA PHE A 29 -15.28 7.82 -12.31
C PHE A 29 -14.36 9.04 -12.21
N GLN A 30 -13.27 9.07 -12.99
CA GLN A 30 -12.24 10.12 -12.95
C GLN A 30 -11.68 10.32 -11.52
N SER A 31 -11.49 9.21 -10.80
CA SER A 31 -11.02 9.21 -9.41
C SER A 31 -9.49 9.23 -9.33
N THR A 32 -8.96 9.74 -8.22
CA THR A 32 -7.55 9.55 -7.86
C THR A 32 -7.35 8.17 -7.24
N VAL A 33 -6.27 7.47 -7.61
CA VAL A 33 -5.89 6.18 -7.00
C VAL A 33 -4.78 6.41 -5.97
N ARG A 34 -4.98 5.96 -4.73
CA ARG A 34 -3.96 5.97 -3.68
C ARG A 34 -3.48 4.55 -3.41
N ALA A 35 -2.26 4.25 -3.82
CA ALA A 35 -1.64 2.94 -3.59
C ALA A 35 -0.87 2.95 -2.26
N VAL A 36 -1.09 1.92 -1.44
CA VAL A 36 -0.51 1.79 -0.10
C VAL A 36 0.29 0.50 -0.01
N TYR A 37 1.57 0.61 0.35
CA TYR A 37 2.38 -0.53 0.77
C TYR A 37 2.51 -0.52 2.28
N ILE A 38 2.23 -1.64 2.95
CA ILE A 38 2.33 -1.75 4.41
C ILE A 38 3.52 -2.65 4.75
N VAL A 39 4.52 -2.07 5.41
CA VAL A 39 5.62 -2.82 6.01
C VAL A 39 5.14 -3.28 7.38
N ASP A 40 4.91 -4.59 7.51
CA ASP A 40 4.65 -5.20 8.82
C ASP A 40 5.97 -5.40 9.56
N SER A 41 6.24 -4.55 10.55
CA SER A 41 7.48 -4.58 11.33
C SER A 41 7.18 -5.01 12.77
N PRO A 42 7.12 -6.31 13.07
CA PRO A 42 6.99 -6.76 14.44
C PRO A 42 8.31 -6.55 15.18
N ALA A 43 8.47 -5.37 15.77
CA ALA A 43 9.68 -4.94 16.47
C ALA A 43 10.12 -5.89 17.62
N MET A 44 9.27 -6.84 18.05
CA MET A 44 9.50 -7.74 19.19
C MET A 44 9.56 -9.24 18.83
N LEU A 45 9.29 -9.67 17.58
CA LEU A 45 9.34 -11.10 17.20
C LEU A 45 10.74 -11.57 16.80
N PHE A 46 11.68 -10.66 16.57
CA PHE A 46 13.01 -10.95 16.05
C PHE A 46 14.11 -11.08 17.12
N ASP A 47 13.76 -11.13 18.41
CA ASP A 47 14.71 -11.42 19.52
C ASP A 47 15.26 -12.87 19.47
N VAL A 48 14.81 -13.68 18.51
CA VAL A 48 15.30 -15.05 18.25
C VAL A 48 16.45 -15.08 17.23
N GLY A 49 17.50 -14.30 17.50
CA GLY A 49 18.91 -14.65 17.25
C GLY A 49 19.46 -14.90 15.84
N TYR A 50 18.68 -14.80 14.75
CA TYR A 50 19.18 -15.16 13.40
C TYR A 50 19.30 -14.02 12.39
N TYR A 51 18.67 -12.85 12.60
CA TYR A 51 18.73 -11.71 11.67
C TYR A 51 18.73 -10.37 12.41
N ASP A 52 19.49 -9.39 11.91
CA ASP A 52 19.36 -7.99 12.35
C ASP A 52 18.00 -7.46 11.86
N PRO A 53 17.04 -7.18 12.75
CA PRO A 53 15.71 -6.69 12.37
C PRO A 53 15.78 -5.36 11.60
N THR A 54 16.87 -4.60 11.74
CA THR A 54 17.11 -3.36 11.03
C THR A 54 17.35 -3.58 9.53
N GLU A 55 18.13 -4.60 9.17
CA GLU A 55 18.45 -4.90 7.77
C GLU A 55 17.26 -5.53 7.05
N LEU A 56 16.51 -6.40 7.74
CA LEU A 56 15.27 -6.96 7.19
C LEU A 56 14.22 -5.87 6.95
N ARG A 57 14.06 -4.94 7.90
CA ARG A 57 13.19 -3.78 7.74
C ARG A 57 13.59 -2.93 6.53
N LYS A 58 14.87 -2.60 6.38
CA LYS A 58 15.37 -1.85 5.22
C LYS A 58 15.01 -2.54 3.91
N SER A 59 15.20 -3.86 3.84
CA SER A 59 14.85 -4.63 2.64
C SER A 59 13.36 -4.54 2.30
N PHE A 60 12.46 -4.56 3.28
CA PHE A 60 11.03 -4.37 3.03
C PHE A 60 10.69 -2.95 2.58
N ILE A 61 11.33 -1.94 3.16
CA ILE A 61 11.15 -0.54 2.74
C ILE A 61 11.62 -0.35 1.29
N GLU A 62 12.78 -0.89 0.94
CA GLU A 62 13.34 -0.80 -0.42
C GLU A 62 12.42 -1.51 -1.43
N ALA A 63 11.99 -2.74 -1.12
CA ALA A 63 11.07 -3.49 -1.97
C ALA A 63 9.72 -2.78 -2.12
N GLY A 64 9.14 -2.29 -1.03
CA GLY A 64 7.89 -1.53 -1.03
C GLY A 64 7.99 -0.23 -1.82
N THR A 65 9.11 0.49 -1.68
CA THR A 65 9.36 1.73 -2.43
C THR A 65 9.48 1.45 -3.93
N ALA A 66 10.19 0.40 -4.33
CA ALA A 66 10.31 0.00 -5.73
C ALA A 66 8.95 -0.40 -6.33
N LEU A 67 8.16 -1.16 -5.58
CA LEU A 67 6.82 -1.58 -6.01
C LEU A 67 5.86 -0.39 -6.15
N LEU A 68 5.90 0.57 -5.21
CA LEU A 68 5.10 1.79 -5.30
C LEU A 68 5.51 2.63 -6.51
N ALA A 69 6.81 2.72 -6.83
CA ALA A 69 7.28 3.44 -8.01
C ALA A 69 6.76 2.80 -9.31
N ASP A 70 6.80 1.48 -9.43
CA ASP A 70 6.25 0.75 -10.59
C ASP A 70 4.72 0.93 -10.70
N THR A 71 4.03 0.87 -9.55
CA THR A 71 2.59 1.13 -9.47
C THR A 71 2.26 2.56 -9.94
N ALA A 72 3.00 3.57 -9.49
CA ALA A 72 2.82 4.95 -9.90
C ALA A 72 3.06 5.13 -11.41
N ALA A 73 4.08 4.49 -11.97
CA ALA A 73 4.36 4.52 -13.41
C ALA A 73 3.22 3.88 -14.22
N THR A 74 2.68 2.76 -13.74
CA THR A 74 1.51 2.10 -14.34
C THR A 74 0.28 2.98 -14.33
N LEU A 75 -0.04 3.61 -13.20
CA LEU A 75 -1.19 4.50 -13.05
C LEU A 75 -1.05 5.77 -13.92
N THR A 76 0.15 6.35 -13.96
CA THR A 76 0.47 7.51 -14.80
C THR A 76 0.32 7.17 -16.27
N SER A 77 0.84 6.03 -16.71
CA SER A 77 0.70 5.54 -18.10
C SER A 77 -0.76 5.25 -18.47
N ALA A 78 -1.60 4.93 -17.48
CA ALA A 78 -3.03 4.78 -17.66
C ALA A 78 -3.80 6.11 -17.68
N GLY A 79 -3.13 7.25 -17.52
CA GLY A 79 -3.71 8.59 -17.53
C GLY A 79 -4.45 8.96 -16.23
N LEU A 80 -4.16 8.28 -15.12
CA LEU A 80 -4.83 8.47 -13.84
C LEU A 80 -4.02 9.39 -12.92
N GLN A 81 -4.71 10.20 -12.12
CA GLN A 81 -4.10 10.84 -10.96
C GLN A 81 -3.81 9.80 -9.89
N GLN A 82 -2.63 9.89 -9.27
CA GLN A 82 -2.21 8.91 -8.28
C GLN A 82 -1.51 9.55 -7.07
N GLU A 83 -1.58 8.85 -5.96
CA GLU A 83 -0.77 9.06 -4.76
C GLU A 83 -0.19 7.70 -4.33
N THR A 84 1.06 7.67 -3.87
CA THR A 84 1.68 6.46 -3.29
C THR A 84 2.10 6.72 -1.87
N VAL A 85 1.87 5.78 -0.97
CA VAL A 85 2.29 5.88 0.42
C VAL A 85 2.84 4.55 0.92
N LEU A 86 3.97 4.61 1.62
CA LEU A 86 4.51 3.51 2.39
C LEU A 86 4.14 3.75 3.85
N VAL A 87 3.49 2.76 4.47
CA VAL A 87 3.08 2.79 5.88
C VAL A 87 3.84 1.70 6.61
N GLU A 88 4.45 2.04 7.74
CA GLU A 88 5.09 1.07 8.62
C GLU A 88 4.18 0.87 9.84
N THR A 89 3.89 -0.39 10.22
CA THR A 89 3.20 -0.67 11.47
C THR A 89 4.14 -0.33 12.63
N GLN A 90 3.67 0.49 13.59
CA GLN A 90 4.55 1.06 14.62
C GLN A 90 4.48 0.31 15.96
N SER A 91 3.49 -0.56 16.16
CA SER A 91 3.21 -1.17 17.47
C SER A 91 2.73 -2.62 17.40
N VAL A 92 3.05 -3.39 18.45
CA VAL A 92 2.47 -4.72 18.70
C VAL A 92 0.94 -4.57 18.83
N GLY A 93 0.19 -5.19 17.92
CA GLY A 93 -1.28 -5.15 17.88
C GLY A 93 -1.87 -4.28 16.78
N GLU A 94 -1.06 -3.50 16.06
CA GLU A 94 -1.47 -2.91 14.78
C GLU A 94 -1.37 -4.00 13.70
N ASP A 95 -2.51 -4.51 13.25
CA ASP A 95 -2.54 -5.40 12.08
C ASP A 95 -2.56 -4.58 10.78
N VAL A 96 -2.17 -5.22 9.68
CA VAL A 96 -2.17 -4.62 8.33
C VAL A 96 -3.56 -4.02 7.99
N ALA A 97 -4.63 -4.66 8.47
CA ALA A 97 -6.00 -4.18 8.28
C ALA A 97 -6.25 -2.85 9.01
N GLY A 98 -5.79 -2.69 10.25
CA GLY A 98 -5.88 -1.48 11.05
C GLY A 98 -5.06 -0.34 10.45
N ALA A 99 -3.84 -0.62 9.99
CA ALA A 99 -3.01 0.36 9.30
C ALA A 99 -3.67 0.85 7.99
N LEU A 100 -4.23 -0.07 7.19
CA LEU A 100 -4.98 0.26 5.97
C LEU A 100 -6.24 1.07 6.29
N GLN A 101 -6.96 0.72 7.35
CA GLN A 101 -8.15 1.43 7.79
C GLN A 101 -7.83 2.86 8.26
N ALA A 102 -6.76 3.03 9.04
CA ALA A 102 -6.28 4.34 9.46
C ALA A 102 -5.91 5.20 8.26
N GLU A 103 -5.31 4.60 7.24
CA GLU A 103 -4.94 5.30 6.00
C GLU A 103 -6.15 5.67 5.14
N ALA A 104 -7.17 4.82 5.08
CA ALA A 104 -8.45 5.14 4.43
C ALA A 104 -9.13 6.37 5.07
N VAL A 105 -9.12 6.45 6.41
CA VAL A 105 -9.67 7.60 7.15
C VAL A 105 -8.86 8.86 6.90
N ARG A 106 -7.52 8.78 6.93
CA ARG A 106 -6.64 9.94 6.69
C ARG A 106 -6.77 10.50 5.27
N SER A 107 -6.92 9.61 4.28
CA SER A 107 -6.98 10.00 2.87
C SER A 107 -8.36 10.44 2.40
N GLY A 108 -9.42 10.13 3.17
CA GLY A 108 -10.81 10.35 2.78
C GLY A 108 -11.25 9.45 1.62
N ALA A 109 -10.73 8.22 1.54
CA ALA A 109 -11.03 7.29 0.45
C ALA A 109 -12.44 6.70 0.56
N ASP A 110 -13.12 6.60 -0.58
CA ASP A 110 -14.54 6.23 -0.66
C ASP A 110 -14.75 4.74 -1.04
N VAL A 111 -13.75 4.08 -1.67
CA VAL A 111 -13.74 2.62 -1.97
C VAL A 111 -12.59 1.93 -1.24
N ARG A 112 -12.86 0.73 -0.70
CA ARG A 112 -11.89 -0.16 -0.05
C ARG A 112 -11.88 -1.48 -0.82
N GLY A 113 -10.74 -1.84 -1.42
CA GLY A 113 -10.54 -3.07 -2.19
C GLY A 113 -9.18 -3.66 -1.89
#